data_AF-A0A3Q2HF59-F1
#
_entry.id   AF-A0A3Q2HF59-F1
#
_cell.length_a   1.000
_cell.length_b   1.000
_cell.length_c   1.000
_cell.angle_alpha   90.00
_cell.angle_beta   90.00
_cell.angle_gamma   90.00
#
_symmetry.space_group_name_H-M   'P 1'
#
loop_
_entity.id
_entity.type
_entity.pdbx_description
1 polymer ?
#
loop_
_entity_poly.entity_id
_entity_poly.type
_entity_poly.pdbx_seq_one_letter_code
_entity_poly.pdbx_strand_id
1 'polypeptide(L)'
;MDQAQRRILGQSLSIPTAQPKRKRTSVMSLFSKVSWKLRFQKREPLKNVFFILAEKAYDPSAKKRHMAIRGLGTMASETPDKVRKYKKIVLDLLVHGLYDPVSFEVIHESMKTLTIILGKIQGKGLGSFFVDITLQTRTLLDDACKTAFRACSPFLRQRKEYSFQNEEDQRNSKLCRQLSHYHPELLQFLYANKIL
;
A
#
# COMPACT_ATOMS: atom_id res chain seq x y z
N MET A 1 -19.90 -8.36 81.82
CA MET A 1 -18.73 -9.09 82.34
C MET A 1 -18.33 -10.14 81.30
N ASP A 2 -17.06 -10.11 80.93
CA ASP A 2 -16.19 -11.12 80.30
C ASP A 2 -16.60 -11.87 79.01
N GLN A 3 -16.10 -11.32 77.89
CA GLN A 3 -14.96 -11.85 77.11
C GLN A 3 -14.74 -13.38 77.08
N ALA A 4 -14.93 -14.00 75.90
CA ALA A 4 -13.98 -14.97 75.35
C ALA A 4 -14.26 -15.24 73.86
N GLN A 5 -13.35 -14.79 73.01
CA GLN A 5 -13.23 -15.19 71.60
C GLN A 5 -12.97 -16.70 71.48
N ARG A 6 -13.47 -17.33 70.41
CA ARG A 6 -12.61 -17.98 69.40
C ARG A 6 -13.38 -18.40 68.13
N ARG A 7 -12.64 -18.24 67.04
CA ARG A 7 -12.94 -18.44 65.61
C ARG A 7 -13.30 -19.90 65.28
N ILE A 8 -14.03 -20.12 64.18
CA ILE A 8 -13.52 -20.68 62.90
C ILE A 8 -14.69 -21.04 61.96
N LEU A 9 -14.63 -20.48 60.74
CA LEU A 9 -14.91 -21.06 59.41
C LEU A 9 -15.93 -22.21 59.27
N GLY A 10 -16.97 -21.98 58.47
CA GLY A 10 -17.79 -23.03 57.86
C GLY A 10 -18.89 -22.47 56.97
N GLN A 11 -18.74 -22.61 55.65
CA GLN A 11 -19.75 -22.28 54.63
C GLN A 11 -21.01 -23.15 54.80
N SER A 12 -22.20 -22.60 54.52
CA SER A 12 -23.12 -23.16 53.50
C SER A 12 -24.36 -22.30 53.25
N LEU A 13 -24.81 -22.40 52.01
CA LEU A 13 -25.92 -21.76 51.30
C LEU A 13 -27.28 -21.73 52.03
N SER A 14 -28.04 -20.64 51.86
CA SER A 14 -29.51 -20.70 51.76
C SER A 14 -30.08 -19.55 50.90
N ILE A 15 -30.89 -19.93 49.91
CA ILE A 15 -31.85 -19.16 49.09
C ILE A 15 -33.10 -20.10 49.03
N PRO A 16 -34.40 -19.71 48.92
CA PRO A 16 -35.08 -18.54 48.34
C PRO A 16 -36.18 -17.96 49.29
N THR A 17 -37.02 -16.95 49.04
CA THR A 17 -37.93 -16.64 47.91
C THR A 17 -38.70 -15.34 48.26
N ALA A 18 -39.10 -14.54 47.25
CA ALA A 18 -40.38 -13.79 47.13
C ALA A 18 -40.24 -12.32 46.61
N GLN A 19 -40.66 -12.15 45.34
CA GLN A 19 -40.96 -10.92 44.56
C GLN A 19 -42.29 -10.26 45.06
N PRO A 20 -42.81 -9.07 44.58
CA PRO A 20 -42.68 -8.56 43.20
C PRO A 20 -42.88 -7.02 42.87
N LYS A 21 -42.70 -6.71 41.56
CA LYS A 21 -43.37 -5.70 40.69
C LYS A 21 -42.99 -4.21 40.74
N ARG A 22 -42.39 -3.71 39.64
CA ARG A 22 -43.12 -2.99 38.55
C ARG A 22 -42.23 -2.69 37.33
N LYS A 23 -42.75 -3.05 36.15
CA LYS A 23 -42.19 -2.78 34.82
C LYS A 23 -42.28 -1.28 34.50
N ARG A 24 -41.18 -0.68 34.03
CA ARG A 24 -41.25 0.44 33.09
C ARG A 24 -40.22 0.19 32.00
N THR A 25 -40.71 -0.33 30.89
CA THR A 25 -40.01 -0.47 29.62
C THR A 25 -39.60 0.93 29.17
N SER A 26 -38.32 1.29 29.30
CA SER A 26 -37.77 2.50 28.71
C SER A 26 -37.05 2.13 27.43
N VAL A 27 -37.63 2.60 26.33
CA VAL A 27 -37.30 2.34 24.94
C VAL A 27 -35.88 2.77 24.63
N MET A 28 -35.19 1.92 23.87
CA MET A 28 -33.89 2.13 23.24
C MET A 28 -33.67 3.56 22.74
N SER A 29 -32.76 4.30 23.37
CA SER A 29 -32.16 5.47 22.73
C SER A 29 -31.05 5.01 21.78
N LEU A 30 -31.36 5.14 20.50
CA LEU A 30 -30.52 4.87 19.34
C LEU A 30 -29.21 5.68 19.38
N PHE A 31 -28.08 5.00 19.56
CA PHE A 31 -26.80 5.45 19.00
C PHE A 31 -26.13 4.30 18.24
N SER A 32 -26.60 4.15 17.01
CA SER A 32 -26.12 3.28 15.94
C SER A 32 -24.80 3.76 15.34
N LYS A 33 -23.72 3.81 16.14
CA LYS A 33 -22.36 4.15 15.67
C LYS A 33 -21.25 3.19 16.12
N VAL A 34 -21.57 1.91 16.28
CA VAL A 34 -20.56 0.84 16.46
C VAL A 34 -20.91 -0.41 15.62
N SER A 35 -21.57 -0.26 14.48
CA SER A 35 -21.88 -1.41 13.59
C SER A 35 -20.67 -1.94 12.80
N TRP A 36 -19.48 -1.36 12.98
CA TRP A 36 -18.25 -1.84 12.34
C TRP A 36 -17.49 -2.90 13.16
N LYS A 37 -17.71 -2.97 14.47
CA LYS A 37 -16.74 -3.64 15.37
C LYS A 37 -17.02 -5.11 15.69
N LEU A 38 -18.01 -5.76 15.07
CA LEU A 38 -18.36 -7.14 15.45
C LEU A 38 -18.93 -8.00 14.31
N ARG A 39 -18.18 -8.19 13.21
CA ARG A 39 -18.51 -9.22 12.20
C ARG A 39 -17.33 -10.04 11.67
N PHE A 40 -16.18 -10.05 12.38
CA PHE A 40 -15.00 -10.83 11.96
C PHE A 40 -14.72 -12.07 12.81
N GLN A 41 -15.66 -12.52 13.64
CA GLN A 41 -15.47 -13.74 14.42
C GLN A 41 -15.93 -14.96 13.60
N LYS A 42 -14.98 -15.87 13.35
CA LYS A 42 -15.06 -17.13 12.56
C LYS A 42 -15.05 -17.00 11.04
N ARG A 43 -13.85 -16.81 10.47
CA ARG A 43 -13.47 -17.37 9.16
C ARG A 43 -11.95 -17.49 9.07
N GLU A 44 -11.48 -18.60 8.48
CA GLU A 44 -10.11 -18.95 8.07
C GLU A 44 -9.00 -17.90 8.33
N PRO A 45 -7.84 -18.27 8.92
CA PRO A 45 -6.79 -17.32 9.33
C PRO A 45 -6.36 -16.34 8.22
N LEU A 46 -6.29 -16.78 6.96
CA LEU A 46 -5.95 -15.91 5.82
C LEU A 46 -7.04 -14.87 5.45
N LYS A 47 -8.32 -15.17 5.71
CA LYS A 47 -9.40 -14.18 5.55
C LYS A 47 -9.23 -13.05 6.58
N ASN A 48 -8.82 -13.38 7.80
CA ASN A 48 -8.55 -12.38 8.84
C ASN A 48 -7.36 -11.49 8.46
N VAL A 49 -6.28 -12.08 7.93
CA VAL A 49 -5.10 -11.32 7.49
C VAL A 49 -5.47 -10.29 6.41
N PHE A 50 -6.28 -10.68 5.42
CA PHE A 50 -6.74 -9.73 4.39
C PHE A 50 -7.43 -8.50 4.99
N PHE A 51 -8.38 -8.69 5.91
CA PHE A 51 -9.12 -7.57 6.51
C PHE A 51 -8.24 -6.71 7.41
N ILE A 52 -7.26 -7.30 8.11
CA ILE A 52 -6.28 -6.55 8.89
C ILE A 52 -5.45 -5.64 7.97
N LEU A 53 -4.97 -6.16 6.83
CA LEU A 53 -4.24 -5.36 5.85
C LEU A 53 -5.12 -4.26 5.26
N ALA A 54 -6.36 -4.58 4.89
CA ALA A 54 -7.31 -3.59 4.38
C ALA A 54 -7.57 -2.44 5.36
N GLU A 55 -7.71 -2.74 6.65
CA GLU A 55 -7.83 -1.70 7.68
C GLU A 55 -6.56 -0.84 7.78
N LYS A 56 -5.37 -1.49 7.77
CA LYS A 56 -4.08 -0.78 7.93
C LYS A 56 -3.66 0.03 6.72
N ALA A 57 -4.21 -0.24 5.54
CA ALA A 57 -4.02 0.58 4.36
C ALA A 57 -4.60 2.00 4.50
N TYR A 58 -5.50 2.24 5.46
CA TYR A 58 -6.05 3.56 5.79
C TYR A 58 -5.46 4.16 7.09
N ASP A 59 -4.39 3.57 7.64
CA ASP A 59 -3.80 4.06 8.89
C ASP A 59 -3.17 5.46 8.69
N PRO A 60 -3.25 6.38 9.68
CA PRO A 60 -2.58 7.68 9.60
C PRO A 60 -1.06 7.58 9.36
N SER A 61 -0.43 6.49 9.80
CA SER A 61 1.00 6.26 9.58
C SER A 61 1.29 5.71 8.18
N ALA A 62 2.04 6.47 7.39
CA ALA A 62 2.52 6.05 6.07
C ALA A 62 3.24 4.70 6.11
N LYS A 63 4.08 4.45 7.12
CA LYS A 63 4.78 3.17 7.28
C LYS A 63 3.82 1.99 7.39
N LYS A 64 2.73 2.13 8.13
CA LYS A 64 1.72 1.07 8.26
C LYS A 64 0.93 0.89 6.97
N ARG A 65 0.57 1.98 6.28
CA ARG A 65 -0.06 1.90 4.95
C ARG A 65 0.83 1.17 3.97
N HIS A 66 2.09 1.55 3.86
CA HIS A 66 3.08 0.90 3.00
C HIS A 66 3.19 -0.60 3.31
N MET A 67 3.37 -0.96 4.58
CA MET A 67 3.44 -2.38 4.99
C MET A 67 2.17 -3.15 4.67
N ALA A 68 1.00 -2.51 4.81
CA ALA A 68 -0.28 -3.11 4.47
C ALA A 68 -0.41 -3.38 2.97
N ILE A 69 -0.10 -2.38 2.14
CA ILE A 69 -0.10 -2.51 0.68
C ILE A 69 0.90 -3.59 0.23
N ARG A 70 2.12 -3.58 0.77
CA ARG A 70 3.12 -4.63 0.51
C ARG A 70 2.60 -6.01 0.86
N GLY A 71 1.96 -6.15 2.02
CA GLY A 71 1.32 -7.40 2.45
C GLY A 71 0.23 -7.88 1.50
N LEU A 72 -0.55 -6.97 0.92
CA LEU A 72 -1.53 -7.30 -0.13
C LEU A 72 -0.85 -7.82 -1.40
N GLY A 73 0.28 -7.20 -1.80
CA GLY A 73 1.08 -7.67 -2.95
C GLY A 73 1.69 -9.06 -2.75
N THR A 74 2.20 -9.34 -1.55
CA THR A 74 2.65 -10.69 -1.17
C THR A 74 1.48 -11.68 -1.24
N MET A 75 0.33 -11.34 -0.67
CA MET A 75 -0.85 -12.22 -0.69
C MET A 75 -1.36 -12.48 -2.11
N ALA A 76 -1.31 -11.48 -3.00
CA ALA A 76 -1.69 -11.63 -4.41
C ALA A 76 -0.71 -12.53 -5.19
N SER A 77 0.55 -12.56 -4.78
CA SER A 77 1.58 -13.41 -5.37
C SER A 77 1.42 -14.86 -4.91
N GLU A 78 1.23 -15.08 -3.61
CA GLU A 78 1.19 -16.40 -2.99
C GLU A 78 -0.19 -17.08 -3.09
N THR A 79 -1.27 -16.31 -2.93
CA THR A 79 -2.65 -16.82 -2.86
C THR A 79 -3.62 -16.02 -3.75
N PRO A 80 -3.39 -16.02 -5.08
CA PRO A 80 -4.11 -15.15 -6.02
C PRO A 80 -5.64 -15.35 -6.01
N ASP A 81 -6.13 -16.56 -5.73
CA ASP A 81 -7.57 -16.85 -5.72
C ASP A 81 -8.30 -16.11 -4.59
N LYS A 82 -7.64 -15.96 -3.44
CA LYS A 82 -8.21 -15.22 -2.30
C LYS A 82 -8.32 -13.73 -2.62
N VAL A 83 -7.30 -13.16 -3.26
CA VAL A 83 -7.29 -11.75 -3.68
C VAL A 83 -8.32 -11.51 -4.79
N ARG A 84 -8.46 -12.44 -5.74
CA ARG A 84 -9.44 -12.35 -6.83
C ARG A 84 -10.88 -12.27 -6.31
N LYS A 85 -11.19 -13.00 -5.23
CA LYS A 85 -12.51 -12.93 -4.56
C LYS A 85 -12.84 -11.52 -4.06
N TYR A 86 -11.83 -10.77 -3.60
CA TYR A 86 -12.00 -9.42 -3.04
C TYR A 86 -11.54 -8.32 -4.00
N LYS A 87 -11.51 -8.60 -5.32
CA LYS A 87 -10.91 -7.71 -6.33
C LYS A 87 -11.34 -6.24 -6.24
N LYS A 88 -12.62 -5.96 -5.98
CA LYS A 88 -13.12 -4.58 -5.90
C LYS A 88 -12.51 -3.83 -4.71
N ILE A 89 -12.46 -4.47 -3.55
CA ILE A 89 -11.88 -3.91 -2.33
C ILE A 89 -10.37 -3.72 -2.54
N VAL A 90 -9.71 -4.71 -3.13
CA VAL A 90 -8.27 -4.65 -3.40
C VAL A 90 -7.93 -3.49 -4.34
N LEU A 91 -8.68 -3.32 -5.44
CA LEU A 91 -8.47 -2.21 -6.36
C LEU A 91 -8.74 -0.85 -5.71
N ASP A 92 -9.78 -0.75 -4.88
CA ASP A 92 -10.08 0.46 -4.09
C ASP A 92 -8.91 0.84 -3.16
N LEU A 93 -8.37 -0.13 -2.41
CA LEU A 93 -7.21 0.07 -1.54
C LEU A 93 -5.97 0.53 -2.30
N LEU A 94 -5.74 -0.03 -3.49
CA LEU A 94 -4.59 0.35 -4.32
C LEU A 94 -4.76 1.73 -4.93
N VAL A 95 -5.94 2.04 -5.45
CA VAL A 95 -6.24 3.39 -5.96
C VAL A 95 -6.06 4.40 -4.83
N HIS A 96 -6.56 4.13 -3.62
CA HIS A 96 -6.30 4.99 -2.47
C HIS A 96 -4.80 5.19 -2.20
N GLY A 97 -4.01 4.12 -2.27
CA GLY A 97 -2.56 4.19 -2.12
C GLY A 97 -1.84 4.92 -3.26
N LEU A 98 -2.38 4.93 -4.49
CA LEU A 98 -1.86 5.74 -5.59
C LEU A 98 -2.07 7.24 -5.37
N TYR A 99 -3.15 7.61 -4.68
CA TYR A 99 -3.47 8.99 -4.30
C TYR A 99 -2.94 9.36 -2.90
N ASP A 100 -1.98 8.59 -2.35
CA ASP A 100 -1.44 8.89 -1.02
C ASP A 100 -0.86 10.31 -0.99
N PRO A 101 -1.36 11.21 -0.13
CA PRO A 101 -1.01 12.62 -0.18
C PRO A 101 0.39 12.93 0.37
N VAL A 102 1.05 11.97 1.02
CA VAL A 102 2.21 12.24 1.88
C VAL A 102 3.41 11.33 1.60
N SER A 103 3.23 10.10 1.10
CA SER A 103 4.30 9.09 1.04
C SER A 103 4.49 8.49 -0.35
N PHE A 104 5.65 8.81 -0.94
CA PHE A 104 6.10 8.19 -2.19
C PHE A 104 6.29 6.68 -2.05
N GLU A 105 6.67 6.19 -0.86
CA GLU A 105 6.82 4.76 -0.58
C GLU A 105 5.48 4.02 -0.67
N VAL A 106 4.38 4.65 -0.24
CA VAL A 106 3.03 4.08 -0.39
C VAL A 106 2.63 4.08 -1.86
N ILE A 107 2.86 5.18 -2.58
CA ILE A 107 2.53 5.29 -4.02
C ILE A 107 3.29 4.23 -4.83
N HIS A 108 4.61 4.14 -4.63
CA HIS A 108 5.45 3.19 -5.35
C HIS A 108 5.08 1.73 -5.05
N GLU A 109 4.82 1.41 -3.79
CA GLU A 109 4.40 0.05 -3.43
C GLU A 109 3.00 -0.28 -3.96
N SER A 110 2.10 0.71 -4.02
CA SER A 110 0.77 0.58 -4.61
C SER A 110 0.86 0.32 -6.11
N MET A 111 1.69 1.08 -6.83
CA MET A 111 1.98 0.84 -8.25
C MET A 111 2.54 -0.56 -8.49
N LYS A 112 3.54 -0.97 -7.72
CA LYS A 112 4.14 -2.31 -7.82
C LYS A 112 3.12 -3.42 -7.56
N THR A 113 2.32 -3.26 -6.52
CA THR A 113 1.28 -4.22 -6.13
C THR A 113 0.17 -4.29 -7.17
N LEU A 114 -0.18 -3.16 -7.77
CA LEU A 114 -1.15 -3.09 -8.86
C LEU A 114 -0.69 -3.88 -10.08
N THR A 115 0.59 -3.78 -10.48
CA THR A 115 1.16 -4.59 -11.56
C THR A 115 0.96 -6.08 -11.31
N ILE A 116 1.20 -6.55 -10.08
CA ILE A 116 1.00 -7.96 -9.70
C ILE A 116 -0.47 -8.34 -9.87
N ILE A 117 -1.38 -7.57 -9.28
CA ILE A 117 -2.81 -7.89 -9.28
C ILE A 117 -3.40 -7.85 -10.68
N LEU A 118 -3.06 -6.83 -11.48
CA LEU A 118 -3.48 -6.71 -12.87
C LEU A 118 -3.04 -7.92 -13.69
N GLY A 119 -1.81 -8.41 -13.48
CA GLY A 119 -1.32 -9.65 -14.08
C GLY A 119 -2.15 -10.87 -13.66
N LYS A 120 -2.48 -11.00 -12.37
CA LYS A 120 -3.27 -12.14 -11.85
C LYS A 120 -4.74 -12.12 -12.27
N ILE A 121 -5.34 -10.94 -12.47
CA ILE A 121 -6.74 -10.80 -12.94
C ILE A 121 -6.84 -10.59 -14.45
N GLN A 122 -5.70 -10.58 -15.17
CA GLN A 122 -5.60 -10.32 -16.61
C GLN A 122 -6.33 -9.05 -17.07
N GLY A 123 -6.36 -8.02 -16.22
CA GLY A 123 -7.10 -6.78 -16.47
C GLY A 123 -8.62 -6.93 -16.61
N LYS A 124 -9.20 -8.10 -16.36
CA LYS A 124 -10.65 -8.34 -16.54
C LYS A 124 -11.46 -7.75 -15.38
N GLY A 125 -12.49 -7.00 -15.73
CA GLY A 125 -13.48 -6.51 -14.77
C GLY A 125 -12.93 -5.44 -13.81
N LEU A 126 -12.10 -4.53 -14.34
CA LEU A 126 -11.65 -3.31 -13.65
C LEU A 126 -12.79 -2.30 -13.48
N GLY A 127 -13.69 -2.18 -14.47
CA GLY A 127 -14.80 -1.22 -14.40
C GLY A 127 -14.29 0.22 -14.28
N SER A 128 -14.90 1.02 -13.40
CA SER A 128 -14.54 2.43 -13.18
C SER A 128 -13.11 2.61 -12.67
N PHE A 129 -12.54 1.64 -11.96
CA PHE A 129 -11.16 1.71 -11.47
C PHE A 129 -10.14 1.88 -12.60
N PHE A 130 -10.45 1.45 -13.83
CA PHE A 130 -9.57 1.67 -14.97
C PHE A 130 -9.27 3.16 -15.18
N VAL A 131 -10.29 4.02 -15.07
CA VAL A 131 -10.14 5.47 -15.26
C VAL A 131 -9.23 6.05 -14.16
N ASP A 132 -9.49 5.69 -12.89
CA ASP A 132 -8.72 6.20 -11.75
C ASP A 132 -7.25 5.75 -11.82
N ILE A 133 -7.01 4.48 -12.14
CA ILE A 133 -5.68 3.91 -12.28
C ILE A 133 -4.92 4.60 -13.41
N THR A 134 -5.53 4.72 -14.59
CA THR A 134 -4.89 5.32 -15.76
C THR A 134 -4.60 6.79 -15.53
N LEU A 135 -5.55 7.54 -14.97
CA LEU A 135 -5.38 8.96 -14.66
C LEU A 135 -4.21 9.17 -13.68
N GLN A 136 -4.18 8.40 -12.60
CA GLN A 136 -3.17 8.58 -11.56
C GLN A 136 -1.79 8.10 -12.03
N THR A 137 -1.72 6.97 -12.74
CA THR A 137 -0.46 6.48 -13.32
C THR A 137 0.13 7.49 -14.30
N ARG A 138 -0.70 8.08 -15.17
CA ARG A 138 -0.25 9.11 -16.10
C ARG A 138 0.30 10.33 -15.38
N THR A 139 -0.39 10.81 -14.35
CA THR A 139 0.05 11.97 -13.55
C THR A 139 1.41 11.71 -12.90
N LEU A 140 1.57 10.52 -12.29
CA LEU A 140 2.84 10.11 -11.69
C LEU A 140 3.99 10.02 -12.72
N LEU A 141 3.71 9.50 -13.92
CA LEU A 141 4.69 9.45 -15.01
C LEU A 141 5.04 10.85 -15.52
N ASP A 142 4.06 11.71 -15.75
CA ASP A 142 4.27 13.07 -16.22
C ASP A 142 5.16 13.85 -15.23
N ASP A 143 4.91 13.72 -13.93
CA ASP A 143 5.71 14.38 -12.90
C ASP A 143 7.11 13.79 -12.74
N ALA A 144 7.26 12.47 -12.86
CA ALA A 144 8.57 11.82 -12.92
C ALA A 144 9.38 12.28 -14.14
N CYS A 145 8.75 12.36 -15.32
CA CYS A 145 9.36 12.85 -16.55
C CYS A 145 9.79 14.32 -16.44
N LYS A 146 8.94 15.20 -15.89
CA LYS A 146 9.31 16.60 -15.63
C LYS A 146 10.49 16.70 -14.68
N THR A 147 10.49 15.90 -13.62
CA THR A 147 11.57 15.88 -12.62
C THR A 147 12.89 15.42 -13.24
N ALA A 148 12.85 14.32 -14.00
CA ALA A 148 13.99 13.81 -14.74
C ALA A 148 14.51 14.85 -15.75
N PHE A 149 13.61 15.47 -16.53
CA PHE A 149 13.98 16.52 -17.47
C PHE A 149 14.68 17.70 -16.77
N ARG A 150 14.15 18.17 -15.64
CA ARG A 150 14.78 19.25 -14.86
C ARG A 150 16.16 18.85 -14.34
N ALA A 151 16.30 17.63 -13.81
CA ALA A 151 17.58 17.11 -13.33
C ALA A 151 18.62 16.95 -14.46
N CYS A 152 18.17 16.54 -15.65
CA CYS A 152 19.04 16.32 -16.80
C CYS A 152 19.30 17.60 -17.63
N SER A 153 18.44 18.61 -17.53
CA SER A 153 18.51 19.83 -18.37
C SER A 153 19.87 20.54 -18.32
N PRO A 154 20.60 20.64 -17.19
CA PRO A 154 21.93 21.25 -17.18
C PRO A 154 22.93 20.50 -18.07
N PHE A 155 22.90 19.17 -18.04
CA PHE A 155 23.77 18.31 -18.86
C PHE A 155 23.40 18.36 -20.35
N LEU A 156 22.12 18.58 -20.66
CA LEU A 156 21.66 18.76 -22.05
C LEU A 156 21.98 20.15 -22.61
N ARG A 157 21.97 21.20 -21.77
CA ARG A 157 22.34 22.58 -22.17
C ARG A 157 23.83 22.73 -22.42
N GLN A 158 24.68 22.05 -21.65
CA GLN A 158 26.13 22.11 -21.82
C GLN A 158 26.60 21.59 -23.20
N ARG A 159 25.76 20.81 -23.91
CA ARG A 159 26.01 20.36 -25.28
C ARG A 159 25.70 21.41 -26.36
N LYS A 160 24.94 22.47 -26.06
CA LYS A 160 24.59 23.52 -27.04
C LYS A 160 25.54 24.73 -27.07
N GLU A 161 26.36 24.95 -26.05
CA GLU A 161 27.25 26.12 -25.96
C GLU A 161 28.75 25.81 -26.17
N TYR A 162 29.15 24.57 -26.44
CA TYR A 162 30.45 24.29 -27.02
C TYR A 162 30.33 24.24 -28.54
N SER A 163 30.48 25.42 -29.14
CA SER A 163 30.88 25.55 -30.54
C SER A 163 32.02 24.59 -30.83
N PHE A 164 31.79 23.73 -31.83
CA PHE A 164 32.77 22.93 -32.53
C PHE A 164 34.01 23.78 -32.86
N GLN A 165 35.08 23.61 -32.10
CA GLN A 165 36.43 23.86 -32.58
C GLN A 165 37.40 22.99 -31.77
N ASN A 166 37.74 21.85 -32.38
CA ASN A 166 38.98 21.08 -32.20
C ASN A 166 39.25 20.37 -30.86
N GLU A 167 38.27 19.69 -30.25
CA GLU A 167 38.54 18.70 -29.17
C GLU A 167 37.70 17.40 -29.24
N GLU A 168 36.95 17.17 -30.30
CA GLU A 168 35.99 16.07 -30.36
C GLU A 168 36.65 14.70 -30.64
N ASP A 169 37.75 14.67 -31.38
CA ASP A 169 38.44 13.42 -31.72
C ASP A 169 39.18 12.78 -30.54
N GLN A 170 39.65 13.58 -29.57
CA GLN A 170 40.46 13.05 -28.47
C GLN A 170 39.64 12.64 -27.24
N ARG A 171 38.49 13.28 -26.99
CA ARG A 171 37.61 12.92 -25.87
C ARG A 171 36.77 11.67 -26.15
N ASN A 172 36.35 11.46 -27.41
CA ASN A 172 35.60 10.28 -27.81
C ASN A 172 36.41 8.99 -27.67
N SER A 173 37.72 9.02 -27.94
CA SER A 173 38.63 7.88 -27.75
C SER A 173 38.65 7.34 -26.31
N LYS A 174 38.71 8.23 -25.31
CA LYS A 174 38.78 7.83 -23.90
C LYS A 174 37.44 7.30 -23.39
N LEU A 175 36.34 7.93 -23.79
CA LEU A 175 34.99 7.56 -23.39
C LEU A 175 34.57 6.23 -24.05
N CYS A 176 34.89 6.01 -25.33
CA CYS A 176 34.70 4.72 -25.99
C CYS A 176 35.52 3.61 -25.35
N ARG A 177 36.77 3.88 -24.91
CA ARG A 177 37.58 2.90 -24.16
C ARG A 177 36.96 2.51 -22.82
N GLN A 178 36.47 3.48 -22.05
CA GLN A 178 35.85 3.20 -20.76
C GLN A 178 34.52 2.46 -20.92
N LEU A 179 33.67 2.89 -21.86
CA LEU A 179 32.40 2.21 -22.13
C LEU A 179 32.60 0.81 -22.70
N SER A 180 33.59 0.60 -23.57
CA SER A 180 33.94 -0.74 -24.05
C SER A 180 34.38 -1.68 -22.94
N HIS A 181 34.97 -1.15 -21.85
CA HIS A 181 35.44 -1.98 -20.74
C HIS A 181 34.33 -2.33 -19.75
N TYR A 182 33.44 -1.38 -19.45
CA TYR A 182 32.43 -1.55 -18.39
C TYR A 182 31.02 -1.84 -18.91
N HIS A 183 30.62 -1.29 -20.07
CA HIS A 183 29.25 -1.34 -20.58
C HIS A 183 29.19 -1.32 -22.13
N PRO A 184 29.53 -2.43 -22.81
CA PRO A 184 29.56 -2.50 -24.28
C PRO A 184 28.18 -2.28 -24.92
N GLU A 185 27.09 -2.61 -24.23
CA GLU A 185 25.72 -2.44 -24.73
C GLU A 185 25.32 -0.96 -24.84
N LEU A 186 25.77 -0.14 -23.90
CA LEU A 186 25.59 1.32 -23.91
C LEU A 186 26.35 1.95 -25.08
N LEU A 187 27.57 1.47 -25.34
CA LEU A 187 28.36 1.94 -26.48
C LEU A 187 27.65 1.64 -27.81
N GLN A 188 27.09 0.44 -27.96
CA GLN A 188 26.37 0.05 -29.16
C GLN A 188 25.10 0.88 -29.37
N PHE A 189 24.37 1.19 -28.30
CA PHE A 189 23.22 2.10 -28.36
C PHE A 189 23.63 3.51 -28.82
N LEU A 190 24.75 4.05 -28.32
CA LEU A 190 25.21 5.38 -28.68
C LEU A 190 25.61 5.47 -30.17
N TYR A 191 26.30 4.46 -30.69
CA TYR A 191 26.63 4.37 -32.12
C TYR A 191 25.40 4.19 -33.00
N ALA A 192 24.46 3.31 -32.61
CA ALA A 192 23.24 3.06 -33.36
C ALA A 192 22.39 4.33 -33.54
N ASN A 193 22.53 5.30 -32.61
CA ASN A 193 21.80 6.56 -32.63
C ASN A 193 22.66 7.75 -33.10
N LYS A 194 23.88 7.52 -33.61
CA LYS A 194 24.82 8.56 -34.08
C LYS A 194 25.10 9.65 -33.02
N ILE A 195 25.16 9.25 -31.75
CA ILE A 195 25.40 10.16 -30.62
C ILE A 195 26.90 10.39 -30.42
N LEU A 196 27.70 9.38 -30.77
CA LEU A 196 29.16 9.33 -30.91
C LEU A 196 29.49 8.97 -32.36
#